data_AF-A0A0E9SFZ6-F1
#
_entry.id   AF-A0A0E9SFZ6-F1
#
_cell.length_a   1.000
_cell.length_b   1.000
_cell.length_c   1.000
_cell.angle_alpha   90.00
_cell.angle_beta   90.00
_cell.angle_gamma   90.00
#
_symmetry.space_group_name_H-M   'P 1'
#
loop_
_entity.id
_entity.type
_entity.pdbx_description
1 polymer ?
#
loop_
_entity_poly.entity_id
_entity_poly.type
_entity_poly.pdbx_seq_one_letter_code
_entity_poly.pdbx_strand_id
1 'polypeptide(L)'
;MEVDRDMYRQFQDWCLGTYGDSGKTKTVTRKKYERIVQLLNGSESNSSDNAKFKFWVKSKGFQLGVPDDNSEEKQVLYVPVKTTVSKLIALYRVRKRETVPD
;
A
#
# COMPACT_ATOMS: atom_id res chain seq x y z
N MET A 1 -24.07 24.56 8.23
CA MET A 1 -23.92 23.97 6.88
C MET A 1 -22.63 24.41 6.18
N GLU A 2 -22.28 25.70 6.11
CA GLU A 2 -21.02 26.14 5.48
C GLU A 2 -19.78 25.80 6.34
N VAL A 3 -19.89 26.01 7.65
CA VAL A 3 -18.86 25.64 8.65
C VAL A 3 -18.54 24.14 8.63
N ASP A 4 -19.54 23.28 8.42
CA ASP A 4 -19.36 21.83 8.35
C ASP A 4 -18.54 21.42 7.11
N ARG A 5 -18.73 22.12 5.98
CA ARG A 5 -17.93 21.91 4.78
C ARG A 5 -16.49 22.36 4.95
N ASP A 6 -16.26 23.46 5.63
CA ASP A 6 -14.90 23.96 5.89
C ASP A 6 -14.14 23.07 6.89
N MET A 7 -14.82 22.55 7.92
CA MET A 7 -14.25 21.56 8.84
C MET A 7 -13.89 20.25 8.11
N TYR A 8 -14.79 19.75 7.27
CA TYR A 8 -14.55 18.54 6.48
C TYR A 8 -13.38 18.71 5.52
N ARG A 9 -13.27 19.87 4.84
CA ARG A 9 -12.17 20.15 3.91
C ARG A 9 -10.82 20.21 4.63
N GLN A 10 -10.75 20.89 5.77
CA GLN A 10 -9.54 20.95 6.58
C GLN A 10 -9.11 19.55 7.06
N PHE A 11 -10.05 18.73 7.49
CA PHE A 11 -9.76 17.35 7.86
C PHE A 11 -9.27 16.51 6.68
N GLN A 12 -9.89 16.66 5.50
CA GLN A 12 -9.48 15.98 4.28
C GLN A 12 -8.05 16.38 3.86
N ASP A 13 -7.74 17.67 3.86
CA ASP A 13 -6.42 18.18 3.50
C ASP A 13 -5.35 17.68 4.48
N TRP A 14 -5.66 17.68 5.78
CA TRP A 14 -4.78 17.11 6.79
C TRP A 14 -4.56 15.61 6.57
N CYS A 15 -5.62 14.86 6.23
CA CYS A 15 -5.53 13.42 5.93
C CYS A 15 -4.66 13.16 4.70
N LEU A 16 -4.81 13.94 3.63
CA LEU A 16 -4.00 13.82 2.41
C LEU A 16 -2.53 14.19 2.67
N GLY A 17 -2.27 15.26 3.43
CA GLY A 17 -0.92 15.66 3.83
C GLY A 17 -0.24 14.69 4.81
N THR A 18 -1.01 13.87 5.52
CA THR A 18 -0.47 12.91 6.50
C THR A 18 -0.30 11.52 5.89
N TYR A 19 -1.31 11.03 5.16
CA TYR A 19 -1.40 9.65 4.68
C TYR A 19 -1.46 9.49 3.15
N GLY A 20 -1.55 10.59 2.40
CA GLY A 20 -1.56 10.58 0.93
C GLY A 20 -0.19 10.27 0.32
N ASP A 21 -0.12 10.32 -1.02
CA ASP A 21 1.10 9.93 -1.77
C ASP A 21 2.34 10.77 -1.40
N SER A 22 2.12 12.07 -1.16
CA SER A 22 3.15 13.02 -0.71
C SER A 22 3.17 13.18 0.81
N GLY A 23 2.48 12.30 1.53
CA GLY A 23 2.30 12.42 2.98
C GLY A 23 3.59 12.20 3.76
N LYS A 24 3.66 12.80 4.95
CA LYS A 24 4.83 12.65 5.85
C LYS A 24 5.00 11.21 6.34
N THR A 25 3.90 10.47 6.49
CA THR A 25 3.91 9.09 6.98
C THR A 25 4.17 8.08 5.87
N LYS A 26 4.86 6.98 6.18
CA LYS A 26 5.09 5.87 5.23
C LYS A 26 3.85 4.97 5.12
N THR A 27 2.78 5.49 4.52
CA THR A 27 1.58 4.72 4.16
C THR A 27 1.80 4.00 2.83
N VAL A 28 1.24 2.79 2.70
CA VAL A 28 1.08 2.12 1.40
C VAL A 28 -0.17 2.69 0.74
N THR A 29 0.03 3.68 -0.12
CA THR A 29 -1.04 4.27 -0.94
C THR A 29 -1.30 3.41 -2.18
N ARG A 30 -2.33 3.75 -2.96
CA ARG A 30 -2.66 3.04 -4.21
C ARG A 30 -1.51 3.04 -5.21
N LYS A 31 -0.88 4.18 -5.47
CA LYS A 31 0.28 4.25 -6.38
C LYS A 31 1.45 3.44 -5.86
N LYS A 32 1.67 3.44 -4.54
CA LYS A 32 2.75 2.63 -3.94
C LYS A 32 2.44 1.14 -4.07
N TYR A 33 1.20 0.72 -3.87
CA TYR A 33 0.75 -0.66 -4.09
C TYR A 33 1.08 -1.13 -5.51
N GLU A 34 0.62 -0.38 -6.53
CA GLU A 34 0.84 -0.72 -7.94
C GLU A 34 2.33 -0.82 -8.26
N ARG A 35 3.13 0.10 -7.72
CA ARG A 35 4.58 0.09 -7.89
C ARG A 35 5.26 -1.09 -7.19
N ILE A 36 4.80 -1.50 -6.00
CA ILE A 36 5.29 -2.71 -5.33
C ILE A 36 4.96 -3.94 -6.19
N VAL A 37 3.74 -4.02 -6.72
CA VAL A 37 3.33 -5.14 -7.59
C VAL A 37 4.18 -5.20 -8.86
N GLN A 38 4.39 -4.08 -9.54
CA GLN A 38 5.28 -4.00 -10.72
C GLN A 38 6.71 -4.43 -10.38
N LEU A 39 7.24 -4.00 -9.23
CA LEU A 39 8.58 -4.39 -8.79
C LEU A 39 8.68 -5.89 -8.52
N LEU A 40 7.66 -6.49 -7.88
CA LEU A 40 7.64 -7.93 -7.58
C LEU A 40 7.39 -8.79 -8.83
N ASN A 41 6.66 -8.27 -9.84
CA ASN A 41 6.50 -8.90 -11.15
C ASN A 41 7.73 -8.72 -12.08
N GLY A 42 8.75 -7.96 -11.65
CA GLY A 42 9.94 -7.68 -12.45
C GLY A 42 9.73 -6.69 -13.59
N SER A 43 8.57 -6.01 -13.65
CA SER A 43 8.23 -5.02 -14.68
C SER A 43 8.65 -3.58 -14.33
N GLU A 44 9.19 -3.34 -13.13
CA GLU A 44 9.71 -2.02 -12.75
C GLU A 44 11.09 -1.77 -13.37
N SER A 45 11.32 -0.55 -13.88
CA SER A 45 12.60 -0.19 -14.49
C SER A 45 13.77 -0.29 -13.50
N ASN A 46 14.88 -0.86 -13.95
CA ASN A 46 16.10 -0.93 -13.15
C ASN A 46 16.85 0.42 -13.14
N SER A 47 16.23 1.44 -12.53
CA SER A 47 16.92 2.69 -12.19
C SER A 47 17.48 2.66 -10.76
N SER A 48 18.67 3.24 -10.58
CA SER A 48 19.33 3.49 -9.30
C SER A 48 18.54 4.48 -8.42
N ASP A 49 17.73 5.36 -9.03
CA ASP A 49 16.89 6.34 -8.32
C ASP A 49 15.87 5.67 -7.38
N ASN A 50 15.58 4.38 -7.61
CA ASN A 50 14.60 3.60 -6.88
C ASN A 50 15.21 2.72 -5.77
N ALA A 51 16.52 2.80 -5.51
CA ALA A 51 17.22 1.90 -4.59
C ALA A 51 16.62 1.88 -3.17
N LYS A 52 16.27 3.04 -2.61
CA LYS A 52 15.61 3.14 -1.29
C LYS A 52 14.25 2.44 -1.26
N PHE A 53 13.48 2.59 -2.34
CA PHE A 53 12.18 1.94 -2.48
C PHE A 53 12.35 0.42 -2.56
N LYS A 54 13.24 -0.06 -3.42
CA LYS A 54 13.56 -1.49 -3.58
C LYS A 54 14.05 -2.12 -2.27
N PHE A 55 14.94 -1.43 -1.56
CA PHE A 55 15.43 -1.87 -0.25
C PHE A 55 14.30 -1.98 0.77
N TRP A 56 13.42 -0.97 0.84
CA TRP A 56 12.28 -0.98 1.74
C TRP A 56 11.30 -2.12 1.42
N VAL A 57 10.96 -2.33 0.15
CA VAL A 57 10.08 -3.43 -0.29
C VAL A 57 10.67 -4.78 0.12
N LYS A 58 11.95 -5.02 -0.19
CA LYS A 58 12.65 -6.25 0.19
C LYS A 58 12.71 -6.42 1.71
N SER A 59 13.02 -5.37 2.46
CA SER A 59 13.13 -5.40 3.92
C SER A 59 11.81 -5.69 4.63
N LYS A 60 10.68 -5.25 4.05
CA LYS A 60 9.34 -5.56 4.55
C LYS A 60 8.86 -6.96 4.18
N GLY A 61 9.49 -7.60 3.19
CA GLY A 61 9.14 -8.95 2.78
C GLY A 61 7.80 -9.03 2.06
N PHE A 62 7.44 -8.01 1.27
CA PHE A 62 6.20 -8.04 0.50
C PHE A 62 6.15 -9.26 -0.44
N GLN A 63 5.00 -9.92 -0.50
CA GLN A 63 4.77 -11.11 -1.32
C GLN A 63 3.50 -10.94 -2.16
N LEU A 64 3.53 -11.46 -3.38
CA LEU A 64 2.34 -11.54 -4.23
C LEU A 64 1.61 -12.86 -3.95
N GLY A 65 0.31 -12.78 -3.72
CA GLY A 65 -0.58 -13.94 -3.73
C GLY A 65 -0.81 -14.44 -5.14
N VAL A 66 -0.99 -15.75 -5.27
CA VAL A 66 -1.53 -16.35 -6.49
C VAL A 66 -2.97 -15.86 -6.64
N PRO A 67 -3.36 -15.29 -7.80
CA PRO A 67 -4.77 -14.98 -8.06
C PRO A 67 -5.55 -16.29 -8.02
N ASP A 68 -6.61 -16.35 -7.22
CA ASP A 68 -7.50 -17.51 -7.21
C ASP A 68 -8.26 -17.54 -8.54
N ASP A 69 -8.30 -18.70 -9.20
CA ASP A 69 -8.75 -18.90 -10.59
C ASP A 69 -10.22 -18.49 -10.81
N ASN A 70 -10.96 -18.27 -9.72
CA ASN A 70 -12.38 -17.90 -9.69
C ASN A 70 -12.66 -16.47 -9.19
N SER A 71 -11.62 -15.65 -8.98
CA SER A 71 -11.80 -14.28 -8.48
C SER A 71 -11.23 -13.27 -9.47
N GLU A 72 -12.07 -12.34 -9.96
CA GLU A 72 -11.63 -11.15 -10.68
C GLU A 72 -10.78 -10.20 -9.80
N GLU A 73 -10.50 -10.58 -8.54
CA GLU A 73 -9.60 -9.87 -7.63
C GLU A 73 -8.15 -9.97 -8.11
N LYS A 74 -7.81 -9.07 -9.03
CA LYS A 74 -6.47 -8.67 -9.45
C LYS A 74 -5.49 -8.67 -8.28
N GLN A 75 -4.66 -9.71 -8.22
CA GLN A 75 -3.35 -9.78 -7.57
C GLN A 75 -3.26 -9.18 -6.15
N VAL A 76 -3.17 -10.02 -5.12
CA VAL A 76 -3.14 -9.62 -3.71
C VAL A 76 -1.71 -9.46 -3.18
N LEU A 77 -1.45 -8.44 -2.36
CA LEU A 77 -0.15 -8.21 -1.70
C LEU A 77 -0.19 -8.60 -0.22
N TYR A 78 0.80 -9.36 0.25
CA TYR A 78 0.94 -9.81 1.64
C TYR A 78 2.21 -9.25 2.28
N VAL A 79 2.16 -9.05 3.61
CA VAL A 79 3.33 -8.70 4.43
C VAL A 79 3.45 -9.69 5.60
N PRO A 80 4.57 -10.43 5.71
CA PRO A 80 4.83 -11.29 6.85
C PRO A 80 5.12 -10.44 8.09
N VAL A 81 4.41 -10.75 9.17
CA VAL A 81 4.61 -10.16 10.49
C VAL A 81 5.05 -11.28 11.42
N LYS A 82 6.28 -11.12 11.94
CA LYS A 82 6.81 -12.00 12.98
C LYS A 82 6.13 -11.60 14.29
N THR A 83 5.21 -12.41 14.78
CA THR A 83 4.66 -12.21 16.11
C THR A 83 5.56 -12.90 17.13
N THR A 84 5.88 -12.23 18.24
CA THR A 84 6.69 -12.81 19.34
C THR A 84 5.90 -13.80 20.20
N VAL A 85 4.57 -13.84 20.05
CA VAL A 85 3.65 -14.60 20.91
C VAL A 85 3.52 -16.06 20.46
N SER A 86 3.87 -16.37 19.22
CA SER A 86 3.94 -17.74 18.69
C SER A 86 4.93 -17.73 17.53
N LYS A 87 5.73 -18.78 17.31
CA LYS A 87 6.64 -18.90 16.15
C LYS A 87 5.92 -18.95 14.78
N LEU A 88 4.67 -18.50 14.70
CA LEU A 88 3.85 -18.41 13.51
C LEU A 88 4.08 -17.07 12.83
N ILE A 89 4.27 -17.12 11.51
CA ILE A 89 4.29 -15.94 10.65
C ILE A 89 2.84 -15.59 10.33
N ALA A 90 2.36 -14.44 10.80
CA ALA A 90 1.08 -13.90 10.38
C ALA A 90 1.25 -13.18 9.03
N LEU A 91 0.37 -13.41 8.06
CA LEU A 91 0.37 -12.69 6.79
C LEU A 91 -0.72 -11.62 6.81
N TYR A 92 -0.35 -10.35 6.71
CA TYR A 92 -1.31 -9.26 6.58
C TYR A 92 -1.58 -8.97 5.11
N ARG A 93 -2.85 -9.11 4.70
CA ARG A 93 -3.33 -8.74 3.36
C ARG A 93 -3.40 -7.22 3.24
N VAL A 94 -2.68 -6.65 2.27
CA VAL A 94 -2.78 -5.24 1.91
C VAL A 94 -3.96 -5.10 0.95
N ARG A 95 -5.11 -4.60 1.43
CA ARG A 95 -6.27 -4.32 0.56
C ARG A 95 -6.06 -3.03 -0.23
N LYS A 96 -6.31 -3.09 -1.54
CA LYS A 96 -6.57 -1.90 -2.36
C LYS A 96 -7.85 -1.25 -1.83
N ARG A 97 -7.78 -0.02 -1.33
CA ARG A 97 -8.97 0.73 -0.92
C ARG A 97 -9.72 1.11 -2.20
N GLU A 98 -10.92 0.55 -2.39
CA GLU A 98 -11.81 0.95 -3.48
C GLU A 98 -12.23 2.39 -3.24
N THR A 99 -12.09 3.23 -4.26
CA THR A 99 -12.65 4.58 -4.23
C THR A 99 -14.15 4.44 -4.41
N VAL A 100 -14.91 4.91 -3.43
CA VAL A 100 -16.35 5.11 -3.58
C VAL A 100 -16.55 6.04 -4.78
N PRO A 101 -17.36 5.67 -5.79
CA PRO A 101 -17.69 6.58 -6.87
C PRO A 101 -18.46 7.78 -6.30
N ASP A 102 -18.19 8.98 -6.86
CA ASP A 102 -18.86 10.24 -6.51
C ASP A 102 -20.38 10.17 -6.70
#